data_AF-A0A962H2F4-F1
#
_entry.id   AF-A0A962H2F4-F1
#
_cell.length_a   1.000
_cell.length_b   1.000
_cell.length_c   1.000
_cell.angle_alpha   90.00
_cell.angle_beta   90.00
_cell.angle_gamma   90.00
#
_symmetry.space_group_name_H-M   'P 1'
#
loop_
_entity.id
_entity.type
_entity.pdbx_description
1 polymer ?
#
loop_
_entity_poly.entity_id
_entity_poly.type
_entity_poly.pdbx_seq_one_letter_code
_entity_poly.pdbx_strand_id
1 'polypeptide(L)'
;QHWSNATPIRSIFRDAFERCGLPYFNPHSFRKTLVQLGERLCRNAEQFKAWSQNLGHERVLTTFNSYGTVSPHRQAELIQTLGAEEPNDKEVIAKIHDLLKSRPCQSRA
;
A
#
# COMPACT_ATOMS: atom_id res chain seq x y z
N GLN A 1 -27.68 12.72 20.35
CA GLN A 1 -27.57 11.32 19.89
C GLN A 1 -27.79 11.34 18.36
N HIS A 2 -26.73 11.50 17.54
CA HIS A 2 -26.88 11.69 16.07
C HIS A 2 -26.25 10.58 15.22
N TRP A 3 -25.58 9.62 15.86
CA TRP A 3 -24.89 8.52 15.19
C TRP A 3 -25.31 7.17 15.76
N SER A 4 -26.61 7.02 16.05
CA SER A 4 -27.16 5.80 16.66
C SER A 4 -27.15 4.61 15.68
N ASN A 5 -27.10 4.87 14.37
CA ASN A 5 -27.04 3.87 13.32
C ASN A 5 -26.32 4.40 12.07
N ALA A 6 -26.09 3.53 11.09
CA ALA A 6 -25.40 3.87 9.85
C ALA A 6 -26.30 4.50 8.76
N THR A 7 -27.55 4.85 9.05
CA THR A 7 -28.47 5.44 8.06
C THR A 7 -28.02 6.84 7.59
N PRO A 8 -27.60 7.77 8.48
CA PRO A 8 -27.16 9.10 8.05
C PRO A 8 -25.98 9.04 7.07
N ILE A 9 -24.96 8.23 7.36
CA ILE A 9 -23.80 8.09 6.46
C ILE A 9 -24.16 7.45 5.12
N ARG A 10 -25.10 6.49 5.10
CA ARG A 10 -25.59 5.89 3.85
C ARG A 10 -26.36 6.89 2.99
N SER A 11 -27.14 7.79 3.60
CA SER A 11 -27.86 8.85 2.89
C SER A 11 -26.87 9.81 2.22
N ILE A 12 -25.90 10.32 2.98
CA ILE A 12 -24.86 11.22 2.45
C ILE A 12 -24.12 10.58 1.27
N PHE A 13 -23.76 9.30 1.41
CA PHE A 13 -23.13 8.55 0.33
C PHE A 13 -24.03 8.46 -0.91
N ARG A 14 -25.29 8.06 -0.73
CA ARG A 14 -26.26 7.95 -1.82
C ARG A 14 -26.39 9.26 -2.59
N ASP A 15 -26.61 10.35 -1.88
CA ASP A 15 -26.78 11.66 -2.50
C ASP A 15 -25.51 12.08 -3.28
N ALA A 16 -24.33 11.72 -2.79
CA ALA A 16 -23.07 12.01 -3.48
C ALA A 16 -22.92 11.21 -4.79
N PHE A 17 -23.26 9.92 -4.79
CA PHE A 17 -23.25 9.11 -6.02
C PHE A 17 -24.27 9.62 -7.03
N GLU A 18 -25.48 9.95 -6.59
CA GLU A 18 -26.55 10.49 -7.43
C GLU A 18 -26.19 11.86 -8.04
N ARG A 19 -25.58 12.77 -7.26
CA ARG A 19 -25.08 14.07 -7.77
C ARG A 19 -24.02 13.93 -8.87
N CYS A 20 -23.27 12.83 -8.86
CA CYS A 20 -22.27 12.52 -9.88
C CYS A 20 -22.83 11.69 -11.05
N GLY A 21 -24.13 11.38 -11.06
CA GLY A 21 -24.75 10.52 -12.08
C GLY A 21 -24.30 9.06 -12.01
N LEU A 22 -23.80 8.61 -10.85
CA LEU A 22 -23.29 7.26 -10.65
C LEU A 22 -24.31 6.40 -9.89
N PRO A 23 -24.36 5.07 -10.16
CA PRO A 23 -25.13 4.14 -9.33
C PRO A 23 -24.67 4.21 -7.86
N TYR A 24 -25.61 4.04 -6.93
CA TYR A 24 -25.26 3.97 -5.52
C TYR A 24 -24.44 2.70 -5.20
N PHE A 25 -23.26 2.90 -4.62
CA PHE A 25 -22.47 1.84 -3.99
C PHE A 25 -22.41 2.05 -2.49
N ASN A 26 -22.55 0.96 -1.72
CA ASN A 26 -22.52 1.05 -0.27
C ASN A 26 -21.11 1.47 0.24
N PRO A 27 -21.00 2.07 1.44
CA PRO A 27 -19.72 2.55 1.98
C PRO A 27 -18.61 1.48 2.06
N HIS A 28 -18.97 0.20 2.23
CA HIS A 28 -18.00 -0.88 2.30
C HIS A 28 -17.38 -1.19 0.94
N SER A 29 -18.18 -1.21 -0.14
CA SER A 29 -17.67 -1.36 -1.50
C SER A 29 -16.73 -0.21 -1.88
N PHE A 30 -17.06 1.02 -1.49
CA PHE A 30 -16.18 2.18 -1.73
C PHE A 30 -14.85 2.08 -0.98
N ARG A 31 -14.89 1.66 0.30
CA ARG A 31 -13.67 1.37 1.07
C ARG A 31 -12.81 0.31 0.40
N LYS A 32 -13.41 -0.73 -0.18
CA LYS A 32 -12.66 -1.75 -0.94
C LYS A 32 -11.93 -1.16 -2.15
N THR A 33 -12.60 -0.29 -2.91
CA THR A 33 -12.00 0.44 -4.03
C THR A 33 -10.80 1.28 -3.59
N LEU A 34 -10.92 2.00 -2.45
CA LEU A 34 -9.82 2.80 -1.91
C LEU A 34 -8.62 1.96 -1.47
N VAL A 35 -8.84 0.75 -0.93
CA VAL A 35 -7.73 -0.15 -0.59
C VAL A 35 -7.01 -0.64 -1.85
N GLN A 36 -7.75 -1.09 -2.87
CA GLN A 36 -7.16 -1.50 -4.16
C GLN A 36 -6.40 -0.36 -4.84
N LEU A 37 -6.86 0.88 -4.68
CA LEU A 37 -6.13 2.06 -5.14
C LEU A 37 -4.82 2.24 -4.36
N GLY A 38 -4.85 2.10 -3.03
CA GLY A 38 -3.66 2.15 -2.18
C GLY A 38 -2.62 1.09 -2.55
N GLU A 39 -3.04 -0.13 -2.90
CA GLU A 39 -2.14 -1.20 -3.37
C GLU A 39 -1.37 -0.83 -4.64
N ARG A 40 -1.93 0.06 -5.47
CA ARG A 40 -1.30 0.52 -6.72
C ARG A 40 -0.47 1.78 -6.54
N LEU A 41 -0.86 2.66 -5.63
CA LEU A 41 -0.21 3.96 -5.43
C LEU A 41 0.93 3.91 -4.41
N CYS A 42 0.79 3.11 -3.35
CA CYS A 42 1.81 3.02 -2.30
C CYS A 42 3.01 2.22 -2.80
N ARG A 43 4.18 2.86 -2.77
CA ARG A 43 5.43 2.28 -3.29
C ARG A 43 6.16 1.41 -2.27
N ASN A 44 5.76 1.49 -1.00
CA ASN A 44 6.33 0.69 0.07
C ASN A 44 5.32 0.41 1.18
N ALA A 45 5.70 -0.48 2.10
CA ALA A 45 4.85 -0.92 3.20
C ALA A 45 4.48 0.19 4.18
N GLU A 46 5.35 1.19 4.40
CA GLU A 46 5.09 2.32 5.30
C GLU A 46 4.03 3.26 4.73
N GLN A 47 4.10 3.58 3.42
CA GLN A 47 3.08 4.35 2.72
C GLN A 47 1.74 3.63 2.75
N PHE A 48 1.74 2.32 2.51
CA PHE A 48 0.52 1.52 2.58
C PHE A 48 -0.03 1.44 4.01
N LYS A 49 0.84 1.40 5.03
CA LYS A 49 0.45 1.47 6.44
C LYS A 49 -0.25 2.78 6.76
N ALA A 50 0.31 3.92 6.34
CA ALA A 50 -0.29 5.23 6.53
C ALA A 50 -1.66 5.36 5.81
N TRP A 51 -1.73 4.90 4.56
CA TRP A 51 -2.99 4.86 3.78
C TRP A 51 -4.06 4.03 4.51
N SER A 52 -3.70 2.84 4.97
CA SER A 52 -4.60 1.93 5.69
C SER A 52 -5.08 2.53 7.02
N GLN A 53 -4.21 3.23 7.75
CA GLN A 53 -4.58 3.91 8.99
C GLN A 53 -5.56 5.07 8.75
N ASN A 54 -5.38 5.83 7.67
CA ASN A 54 -6.32 6.88 7.26
C ASN A 54 -7.73 6.32 6.96
N LEU A 55 -7.83 5.07 6.50
CA LEU A 55 -9.10 4.38 6.28
C LEU A 55 -9.68 3.76 7.57
N GLY A 56 -9.03 3.93 8.72
CA GLY A 56 -9.48 3.37 10.00
C GLY A 56 -9.24 1.86 10.13
N HIS A 57 -8.22 1.30 9.48
CA HIS A 57 -7.73 -0.06 9.76
C HIS A 57 -6.59 0.01 10.78
N GLU A 58 -6.82 -0.41 12.03
CA GLU A 58 -5.73 -0.55 13.03
C GLU A 58 -4.70 -1.62 12.61
N ARG A 59 -5.18 -2.71 12.00
CA ARG A 59 -4.34 -3.84 11.56
C ARG A 59 -4.25 -3.88 10.03
N VAL A 60 -3.07 -3.57 9.50
CA VAL A 60 -2.73 -3.75 8.07
C VAL A 60 -2.75 -5.22 7.66
N LEU A 61 -2.55 -6.13 8.62
CA LEU A 61 -2.55 -7.57 8.39
C LEU A 61 -3.93 -8.12 7.97
N THR A 62 -5.05 -7.51 8.37
CA THR A 62 -6.35 -7.86 7.77
C THR A 62 -6.53 -7.23 6.39
N THR A 63 -5.83 -6.15 6.08
CA THR A 63 -5.78 -5.60 4.71
C THR A 63 -5.00 -6.56 3.78
N PHE A 64 -3.84 -7.09 4.20
CA PHE A 64 -3.11 -8.08 3.38
C PHE A 64 -3.83 -9.44 3.26
N ASN A 65 -4.43 -9.94 4.34
CA ASN A 65 -5.14 -11.24 4.30
C ASN A 65 -6.53 -11.18 3.64
N SER A 66 -7.20 -10.02 3.62
CA SER A 66 -8.58 -9.91 3.11
C SER A 66 -8.70 -9.29 1.72
N TYR A 67 -7.63 -8.70 1.15
CA TYR A 67 -7.67 -8.06 -0.17
C TYR A 67 -7.15 -8.90 -1.34
N GLY A 68 -6.85 -10.17 -1.06
CA GLY A 68 -6.89 -11.22 -2.06
C GLY A 68 -5.53 -11.66 -2.54
N THR A 69 -5.48 -12.94 -2.87
CA THR A 69 -4.39 -13.57 -3.60
C THR A 69 -4.06 -12.73 -4.82
N VAL A 70 -2.82 -12.29 -4.95
CA VAL A 70 -2.33 -11.69 -6.20
C VAL A 70 -2.60 -12.70 -7.31
N SER A 71 -3.24 -12.29 -8.41
CA SER A 71 -3.49 -13.21 -9.52
C SER A 71 -2.15 -13.77 -10.02
N PRO A 72 -2.08 -15.05 -10.45
CA PRO A 72 -0.81 -15.65 -10.87
C PRO A 72 -0.07 -14.83 -11.93
N HIS A 73 -0.82 -14.20 -12.85
CA HIS A 73 -0.28 -13.30 -13.86
C HIS A 73 0.37 -12.05 -13.26
N ARG A 74 -0.33 -11.36 -12.35
CA ARG A 74 0.19 -10.17 -11.68
C ARG A 74 1.38 -10.51 -10.77
N GLN A 75 1.36 -11.69 -10.16
CA GLN A 75 2.47 -12.19 -9.36
C GLN A 75 3.71 -12.41 -10.23
N ALA A 76 3.56 -13.00 -11.42
CA ALA A 76 4.65 -13.20 -12.36
C ALA A 76 5.26 -11.86 -12.84
N GLU A 77 4.42 -10.87 -13.18
CA GLU A 77 4.88 -9.52 -13.55
C GLU A 77 5.69 -8.85 -12.43
N LEU A 78 5.18 -8.92 -11.19
CA LEU A 78 5.83 -8.33 -10.03
C LEU A 78 7.18 -9.03 -9.76
N ILE A 79 7.23 -10.35 -9.82
CA ILE A 79 8.46 -11.13 -9.64
C ILE A 79 9.49 -10.81 -10.74
N GLN A 80 9.08 -10.67 -11.99
CA GLN A 80 9.99 -10.26 -13.06
C GLN A 80 10.58 -8.87 -12.82
N THR A 81 9.76 -7.95 -12.31
CA THR A 81 10.19 -6.57 -12.03
C THR A 81 11.12 -6.50 -10.81
N LEU A 82 10.95 -7.37 -9.81
CA LEU A 82 11.86 -7.44 -8.65
C LEU A 82 13.30 -7.83 -9.02
N GLY A 83 13.49 -8.55 -10.13
CA GLY A 83 14.82 -8.89 -10.65
C GLY A 83 15.47 -7.80 -11.49
N ALA A 84 14.74 -6.72 -11.81
CA ALA A 84 15.31 -5.57 -12.49
C ALA A 84 16.04 -4.71 -11.46
N GLU A 85 17.38 -4.67 -11.53
CA GLU A 85 18.20 -3.82 -10.67
C GLU A 85 17.79 -2.35 -10.85
N GLU A 86 17.30 -1.72 -9.79
CA GLU A 86 17.08 -0.27 -9.79
C GLU A 86 18.45 0.43 -9.90
N PRO A 87 18.60 1.47 -10.74
CA PRO A 87 19.89 2.13 -10.99
C PRO A 87 20.59 2.61 -9.71
N ASN A 88 19.80 2.94 -8.69
CA ASN A 88 20.27 3.43 -7.39
C ASN A 88 20.99 2.36 -6.56
N ASP A 89 20.65 1.08 -6.74
CA ASP A 89 21.23 -0.02 -5.95
C ASP A 89 22.69 -0.25 -6.32
N LYS A 90 23.06 -0.06 -7.59
CA LYS A 90 24.46 -0.20 -8.05
C LYS A 90 25.39 0.83 -7.42
N GLU A 91 24.93 2.07 -7.32
CA GLU A 91 25.74 3.16 -6.77
C GLU A 91 25.90 3.02 -5.24
N VAL A 92 24.84 2.58 -4.56
CA VAL A 92 24.87 2.28 -3.11
C VAL A 92 25.77 1.07 -2.83
N ILE A 93 25.65 -0.01 -3.60
CA ILE A 93 26.50 -1.20 -3.48
C ILE A 93 27.97 -0.85 -3.73
N ALA A 94 28.27 -0.02 -4.73
CA ALA A 94 29.63 0.44 -5.01
C ALA A 94 30.22 1.24 -3.84
N LYS A 95 29.45 2.17 -3.26
CA LYS A 95 29.86 2.95 -2.07
C LYS A 95 30.08 2.09 -0.84
N ILE A 96 29.21 1.11 -0.59
CA ILE A 96 29.37 0.15 0.52
C ILE A 96 30.66 -0.67 0.34
N HIS A 97 30.89 -1.17 -0.87
CA HIS A 97 32.10 -1.94 -1.19
C HIS A 97 33.38 -1.11 -1.01
N ASP A 98 33.39 0.16 -1.42
CA ASP A 98 34.52 1.07 -1.17
C ASP A 98 34.75 1.32 0.32
N LEU A 99 33.69 1.55 1.10
CA LEU A 99 33.77 1.73 2.55
C LEU A 99 34.30 0.49 3.29
N LEU A 100 34.01 -0.70 2.77
CA LEU A 100 34.52 -1.95 3.32
C LEU A 100 36.00 -2.16 2.96
N LYS A 101 36.44 -1.71 1.79
CA LYS A 101 37.85 -1.76 1.35
C LYS A 101 38.72 -0.68 1.98
N SER A 102 38.14 0.46 2.35
CA SER A 102 38.88 1.60 2.89
C SER A 102 39.14 1.53 4.39
N ARG A 103 38.61 0.54 5.12
CA ARG A 103 38.93 0.34 6.54
C ARG A 103 40.22 -0.47 6.67
N PRO A 104 41.33 0.11 7.17
CA PRO A 104 42.49 -0.69 7.51
C PRO A 104 42.06 -1.64 8.64
N CYS A 105 42.33 -2.93 8.46
CA CYS A 105 42.25 -3.91 9.53
C CYS A 105 43.20 -3.44 10.64
N GLN A 106 42.67 -2.75 11.65
CA GLN A 106 43.42 -2.52 12.88
C GLN A 106 43.41 -3.84 13.65
N SER A 107 44.34 -4.73 13.31
CA SER A 107 44.72 -5.85 14.16
C SER A 107 45.28 -5.24 15.44
N ARG A 108 44.48 -5.23 16.51
CA ARG A 108 45.00 -5.02 17.87
C ARG A 108 45.80 -6.28 18.23
N ALA A 109 47.12 -6.12 18.29
CA ALA A 109 48.01 -6.99 19.04
C ALA A 109 47.80 -6.76 20.56
#